data_AF-A0A250JA54-F1
#
_entry.id   AF-A0A250JA54-F1
#
_cell.length_a   1.000
_cell.length_b   1.000
_cell.length_c   1.000
_cell.angle_alpha   90.00
_cell.angle_beta   90.00
_cell.angle_gamma   90.00
#
_symmetry.space_group_name_H-M   'P 1'
#
loop_
_entity.id
_entity.type
_entity.pdbx_description
1 polymer ?
#
loop_
_entity_poly.entity_id
_entity_poly.type
_entity_poly.pdbx_seq_one_letter_code
_entity_poly.pdbx_strand_id
1 'polypeptide(L)'
;MSTAKPSPTTPIERRPANDKKPTPRPVAQAPVAQTPVPVSILVRPYGYIRVDNGARSAEPLAQHSAALLAGTHMVTISCDYCEDARESIEVRPGAENVFRLRAQLKASRLSFDVEPADALVRVGEETRTARDTQTRPFDIPSVRGPAVFQHRVEYELSRSGYRTEKRVAYIEPGKSDIVRGVLVPE
;
A
#
# COMPACT_ATOMS: atom_id res chain seq x y z
N MET A 1 68.55 19.09 -67.34
CA MET A 1 68.58 20.32 -66.52
C MET A 1 68.51 21.52 -67.46
N SER A 2 67.39 22.23 -67.50
CA SER A 2 67.30 23.60 -68.02
C SER A 2 65.97 24.24 -67.65
N THR A 3 66.09 25.52 -67.33
CA THR A 3 65.23 26.46 -66.62
C THR A 3 64.13 27.09 -67.49
N ALA A 4 62.98 27.48 -66.90
CA ALA A 4 62.38 28.83 -67.02
C ALA A 4 60.93 28.92 -66.47
N LYS A 5 60.67 29.97 -65.68
CA LYS A 5 59.38 30.64 -65.34
C LYS A 5 58.93 31.54 -66.55
N PRO A 6 57.81 32.31 -66.53
CA PRO A 6 56.40 32.07 -66.15
C PRO A 6 55.33 32.74 -67.11
N SER A 7 54.04 32.36 -66.96
CA SER A 7 52.76 33.16 -67.13
C SER A 7 52.36 33.82 -68.48
N PRO A 8 51.13 34.37 -68.65
CA PRO A 8 49.75 34.01 -68.22
C PRO A 8 48.75 34.03 -69.41
N THR A 9 47.46 33.73 -69.20
CA THR A 9 46.27 34.51 -69.67
C THR A 9 44.98 33.77 -69.29
N THR A 10 44.19 34.36 -68.39
CA THR A 10 42.79 34.01 -68.06
C THR A 10 41.85 34.60 -69.14
N PRO A 11 40.62 34.09 -69.38
CA PRO A 11 39.49 34.52 -68.52
C PRO A 11 38.29 33.54 -68.38
N ILE A 12 37.83 33.43 -67.13
CA ILE A 12 36.43 33.53 -66.63
C ILE A 12 35.33 32.64 -67.28
N GLU A 13 34.81 31.67 -66.51
CA GLU A 13 33.42 31.21 -66.63
C GLU A 13 32.82 30.94 -65.22
N ARG A 14 31.97 31.90 -64.81
CA ARG A 14 30.77 31.88 -63.96
C ARG A 14 30.57 30.79 -62.86
N ARG A 15 30.45 31.29 -61.62
CA ARG A 15 29.76 30.70 -60.45
C ARG A 15 28.26 30.48 -60.73
N PRO A 16 27.58 29.56 -60.00
CA PRO A 16 26.97 29.97 -58.72
C PRO A 16 27.50 29.20 -57.51
N ALA A 17 27.65 29.95 -56.42
CA ALA A 17 27.95 29.45 -55.09
C ALA A 17 26.75 28.66 -54.54
N ASN A 18 27.00 27.46 -54.01
CA ASN A 18 26.04 26.71 -53.23
C ASN A 18 26.33 26.98 -51.75
N ASP A 19 25.65 27.98 -51.19
CA ASP A 19 25.64 28.28 -49.75
C ASP A 19 24.89 27.17 -49.01
N LYS A 20 25.62 26.14 -48.54
CA LYS A 20 25.11 25.24 -47.49
C LYS A 20 25.61 25.72 -46.14
N LYS A 21 24.77 26.56 -45.51
CA LYS A 21 24.84 26.89 -44.08
C LYS A 21 24.77 25.59 -43.26
N PRO A 22 25.68 25.31 -42.31
CA PRO A 22 25.57 24.13 -41.47
C PRO A 22 24.35 24.28 -40.57
N THR A 23 23.40 23.37 -40.69
CA THR A 23 22.25 23.27 -39.78
C THR A 23 22.77 22.90 -38.39
N PRO A 24 22.44 23.64 -37.32
CA PRO A 24 22.79 23.24 -35.97
C PRO A 24 22.08 21.91 -35.67
N ARG A 25 22.84 20.89 -35.26
CA ARG A 25 22.25 19.68 -34.67
C ARG A 25 21.43 20.11 -33.44
N PRO A 26 20.20 19.62 -33.27
CA PRO A 26 19.52 19.75 -31.98
C PRO A 26 20.42 19.06 -30.97
N VAL A 27 20.97 19.83 -30.03
CA VAL A 27 21.62 19.26 -28.85
C VAL A 27 20.48 18.56 -28.13
N ALA A 28 20.44 17.23 -28.20
CA ALA A 28 19.59 16.44 -27.32
C ALA A 28 19.94 16.88 -25.91
N GLN A 29 19.03 17.59 -25.26
CA GLN A 29 19.20 17.95 -23.86
C GLN A 29 19.42 16.63 -23.11
N ALA A 30 20.59 16.50 -22.48
CA ALA A 30 20.83 15.37 -21.60
C ALA A 30 19.67 15.34 -20.59
N PRO A 31 19.02 14.18 -20.38
CA PRO A 31 17.97 14.10 -19.37
C PRO A 31 18.57 14.57 -18.05
N VAL A 32 17.95 15.60 -17.47
CA VAL A 32 18.34 16.12 -16.15
C VAL A 32 18.32 14.93 -15.20
N ALA A 33 19.49 14.55 -14.69
CA ALA A 33 19.61 13.43 -13.76
C ALA A 33 18.78 13.77 -12.53
N GLN A 34 17.60 13.15 -12.41
CA GLN A 34 16.74 13.35 -11.26
C GLN A 34 17.44 12.70 -10.06
N THR A 35 17.71 13.50 -9.03
CA THR A 35 18.39 13.02 -7.84
C THR A 35 17.38 12.29 -6.95
N PRO A 36 17.65 11.06 -6.50
CA PRO A 36 16.80 10.38 -5.54
C PRO A 36 16.68 11.16 -4.23
N VAL A 37 15.46 11.29 -3.74
CA VAL A 37 15.10 11.93 -2.49
C VAL A 37 14.88 10.85 -1.42
N PRO A 38 15.48 10.95 -0.23
CA PRO A 38 15.24 10.01 0.86
C PRO A 38 13.79 10.11 1.33
N VAL A 39 13.15 8.95 1.55
CA VAL A 39 11.78 8.84 2.03
C VAL A 39 11.71 7.87 3.21
N SER A 40 10.79 8.12 4.13
CA SER A 40 10.43 7.20 5.21
C SER A 40 8.97 6.79 5.07
N ILE A 41 8.72 5.49 4.99
CA ILE A 41 7.37 4.92 4.87
C ILE A 41 7.09 4.16 6.17
N LEU A 42 6.18 4.70 6.97
CA LEU A 42 5.73 4.13 8.22
C LEU A 42 4.48 3.29 7.97
N VAL A 43 4.56 1.98 8.19
CA VAL A 43 3.45 1.03 8.02
C VAL A 43 2.97 0.59 9.39
N ARG A 44 1.67 0.76 9.68
CA ARG A 44 1.07 0.22 10.92
C ARG A 44 0.16 -0.98 10.67
N PRO A 45 0.24 -2.05 11.49
CA PRO A 45 1.20 -2.25 12.58
C PRO A 45 2.65 -2.47 12.10
N TYR A 46 2.81 -3.27 11.04
CA TYR A 46 4.02 -3.45 10.25
C TYR A 46 3.62 -4.11 8.92
N GLY A 47 4.54 -4.21 7.96
CA GLY A 47 4.27 -4.95 6.74
C GLY A 47 5.43 -4.91 5.77
N TYR A 48 5.37 -5.76 4.75
CA TYR A 48 6.24 -5.63 3.60
C TYR A 48 5.74 -4.49 2.72
N ILE A 49 6.68 -3.75 2.11
CA ILE A 49 6.32 -2.76 1.09
C ILE A 49 6.91 -3.14 -0.26
N ARG A 50 6.23 -2.71 -1.32
CA ARG A 50 6.75 -2.68 -2.68
C ARG A 50 6.41 -1.32 -3.26
N VAL A 51 7.41 -0.58 -3.71
CA VAL A 51 7.21 0.72 -4.37
C VAL A 51 7.21 0.51 -5.88
N ASP A 52 6.16 0.97 -6.54
CA ASP A 52 5.87 0.78 -7.95
C ASP A 52 6.01 -0.70 -8.38
N ASN A 53 6.88 -0.97 -9.35
CA ASN A 53 7.23 -2.31 -9.83
C ASN A 53 8.56 -2.82 -9.26
N GLY A 54 9.06 -2.19 -8.19
CA GLY A 54 10.28 -2.60 -7.51
C GLY A 54 10.16 -3.95 -6.80
N ALA A 55 11.25 -4.36 -6.16
CA ALA A 55 11.24 -5.53 -5.30
C ALA A 55 10.42 -5.27 -4.04
N ARG A 56 9.81 -6.33 -3.50
CA ARG A 56 9.24 -6.30 -2.16
C ARG A 56 10.38 -6.19 -1.14
N SER A 57 10.16 -5.48 -0.05
CA SER A 57 11.08 -5.46 1.09
C SER A 57 11.34 -6.89 1.60
N ALA A 58 12.54 -7.13 2.11
CA ALA A 58 12.94 -8.44 2.63
C ALA A 58 12.19 -8.78 3.94
N GLU A 59 11.93 -7.77 4.76
CA GLU A 59 11.32 -7.91 6.09
C GLU A 59 10.03 -7.09 6.20
N PRO A 60 9.10 -7.52 7.07
CA PRO A 60 7.89 -6.78 7.36
C PRO A 60 8.13 -5.77 8.49
N LEU A 61 8.52 -4.55 8.13
CA LEU A 61 8.90 -3.52 9.09
C LEU A 61 7.77 -2.51 9.34
N ALA A 62 7.81 -1.88 10.52
CA ALA A 62 6.97 -0.72 10.83
C ALA A 62 7.50 0.58 10.18
N GLN A 63 8.80 0.63 9.85
CA GLN A 63 9.45 1.74 9.17
C GLN A 63 10.36 1.22 8.07
N HIS A 64 10.15 1.74 6.86
CA HIS A 64 10.99 1.48 5.70
C HIS A 64 11.67 2.78 5.26
N SER A 65 12.93 2.68 4.87
CA SER A 65 13.69 3.79 4.28
C SER A 65 13.99 3.46 2.82
N ALA A 66 13.75 4.42 1.93
CA ALA A 66 14.06 4.28 0.50
C ALA A 66 14.57 5.59 -0.08
N ALA A 67 15.11 5.56 -1.29
CA ALA A 67 15.44 6.75 -2.06
C ALA A 67 14.65 6.70 -3.38
N LEU A 68 13.74 7.67 -3.57
CA LEU A 68 12.79 7.70 -4.68
C LEU A 68 12.96 8.98 -5.49
N LEU A 69 12.65 8.95 -6.78
CA LEU A 69 12.61 10.18 -7.58
C LEU A 69 11.47 11.09 -7.10
N ALA A 70 11.55 12.38 -7.42
CA ALA A 70 10.43 13.27 -7.15
C ALA A 70 9.24 12.89 -8.04
N GLY A 71 8.04 12.87 -7.48
CA GLY A 71 6.81 12.51 -8.19
C GLY A 71 5.90 11.58 -7.40
N THR A 72 4.87 11.07 -8.09
CA THR A 72 3.89 10.15 -7.52
C THR A 72 4.38 8.71 -7.63
N HIS A 73 4.34 7.99 -6.51
CA HIS A 73 4.65 6.56 -6.44
C HIS A 73 3.47 5.77 -5.89
N MET A 74 3.39 4.50 -6.28
CA MET A 74 2.40 3.56 -5.77
C MET A 74 3.06 2.61 -4.77
N VAL A 75 2.61 2.61 -3.53
CA VAL A 75 3.12 1.69 -2.50
C VAL A 75 2.11 0.57 -2.31
N THR A 76 2.53 -0.67 -2.55
CA THR A 76 1.78 -1.87 -2.16
C THR A 76 2.27 -2.34 -0.80
N ILE A 77 1.35 -2.53 0.15
CA ILE A 77 1.60 -3.05 1.50
C ILE A 77 1.04 -4.46 1.54
N SER A 78 1.81 -5.40 2.07
CA SER A 78 1.41 -6.82 2.20
C SER A 78 1.95 -7.42 3.50
N CYS A 79 1.28 -8.45 4.02
CA CYS A 79 1.66 -9.20 5.23
C CYS A 79 0.77 -10.44 5.39
N ASP A 80 1.14 -11.35 6.29
CA ASP A 80 0.41 -12.62 6.48
C ASP A 80 -1.04 -12.43 6.95
N TYR A 81 -1.28 -11.37 7.74
CA TYR A 81 -2.56 -11.04 8.37
C TYR A 81 -3.37 -9.99 7.60
N CYS A 82 -2.86 -9.49 6.48
CA CYS A 82 -3.50 -8.41 5.72
C CYS A 82 -3.73 -8.78 4.25
N GLU A 83 -4.74 -8.12 3.69
CA GLU A 83 -4.91 -8.01 2.25
C GLU A 83 -3.87 -7.04 1.68
N ASP A 84 -3.54 -7.22 0.41
CA ASP A 84 -2.69 -6.29 -0.31
C ASP A 84 -3.41 -4.94 -0.44
N ALA A 85 -2.80 -3.90 0.16
CA ALA A 85 -3.31 -2.53 0.10
C ALA A 85 -2.41 -1.68 -0.79
N ARG A 86 -2.99 -0.85 -1.66
CA ARG A 86 -2.27 0.08 -2.53
C ARG A 86 -2.58 1.50 -2.13
N GLU A 87 -1.53 2.29 -1.87
CA GLU A 87 -1.63 3.68 -1.47
C GLU A 87 -0.69 4.52 -2.33
N SER A 88 -1.14 5.71 -2.74
CA SER A 88 -0.32 6.64 -3.50
C SER A 88 0.41 7.60 -2.57
N ILE A 89 1.70 7.82 -2.83
CA ILE A 89 2.53 8.80 -2.13
C ILE A 89 3.08 9.81 -3.12
N GLU A 90 3.27 11.05 -2.67
CA GLU A 90 3.84 12.13 -3.47
C GLU A 90 5.18 12.55 -2.86
N VAL A 91 6.27 12.29 -3.56
CA VAL A 91 7.64 12.61 -3.13
C VAL A 91 8.02 13.98 -3.66
N ARG A 92 8.39 14.90 -2.76
CA ARG A 92 8.74 16.28 -3.10
C ARG A 92 10.19 16.60 -2.75
N PRO A 93 10.94 17.25 -3.64
CA PRO A 93 12.32 17.67 -3.34
C PRO A 93 12.32 18.78 -2.27
N GLY A 94 13.31 18.75 -1.37
CA GLY A 94 13.46 19.76 -0.32
C GLY A 94 12.41 19.71 0.80
N ALA A 95 11.54 18.70 0.82
CA ALA A 95 10.54 18.48 1.86
C ALA A 95 10.87 17.23 2.69
N GLU A 96 10.30 17.15 3.89
CA GLU A 96 10.32 15.94 4.69
C GLU A 96 9.32 14.93 4.14
N ASN A 97 9.81 13.86 3.51
CA ASN A 97 8.99 12.83 2.86
C ASN A 97 8.72 11.65 3.80
N VAL A 98 7.84 11.86 4.80
CA VAL A 98 7.40 10.83 5.76
C VAL A 98 5.95 10.44 5.48
N PHE A 99 5.73 9.22 4.99
CA PHE A 99 4.41 8.70 4.63
C PHE A 99 3.90 7.72 5.69
N ARG A 100 2.66 7.88 6.13
CA ARG A 100 2.03 7.03 7.14
C ARG A 100 0.94 6.19 6.50
N LEU A 101 1.25 4.92 6.27
CA LEU A 101 0.37 3.97 5.62
C LEU A 101 -0.16 2.95 6.62
N ARG A 102 -1.31 2.32 6.30
CA ARG A 102 -1.96 1.32 7.15
C ARG A 102 -2.12 0.02 6.38
N ALA A 103 -1.77 -1.09 7.02
CA ALA A 103 -2.10 -2.42 6.52
C ALA A 103 -3.62 -2.64 6.59
N GLN A 104 -4.18 -3.29 5.57
CA GLN A 104 -5.61 -3.63 5.52
C GLN A 104 -5.78 -5.06 6.04
N LEU A 105 -6.19 -5.25 7.30
CA LEU A 105 -6.31 -6.59 7.88
C LEU A 105 -7.32 -7.45 7.08
N LYS A 106 -7.11 -8.77 7.05
CA LYS A 106 -8.07 -9.72 6.48
C LYS A 106 -9.32 -9.79 7.35
N ALA A 107 -10.51 -9.82 6.76
CA ALA A 107 -11.75 -10.01 7.52
C ALA A 107 -11.73 -11.34 8.29
N SER A 108 -12.35 -11.36 9.47
CA SER A 108 -12.45 -12.56 10.33
C SER A 108 -13.90 -13.01 10.45
N ARG A 109 -14.12 -14.18 11.06
CA ARG A 109 -15.46 -14.67 11.41
C ARG A 109 -15.56 -15.03 12.87
N LEU A 110 -16.73 -14.82 13.46
CA LEU A 110 -16.99 -15.12 14.87
C LEU A 110 -18.29 -15.90 15.04
N SER A 111 -18.23 -17.03 15.72
CA SER A 111 -19.42 -17.78 16.18
C SER A 111 -19.40 -17.95 17.70
N PHE A 112 -20.54 -18.40 18.25
CA PHE A 112 -20.79 -18.48 19.67
C PHE A 112 -21.39 -19.83 20.03
N ASP A 113 -20.67 -20.59 20.85
CA ASP A 113 -21.09 -21.85 21.43
C ASP A 113 -21.42 -21.60 22.91
N VAL A 114 -22.57 -20.98 23.13
CA VAL A 114 -23.02 -20.53 24.44
C VAL A 114 -24.27 -21.29 24.83
N GLU A 115 -24.29 -21.81 26.06
CA GLU A 115 -25.49 -22.37 26.66
C GLU A 115 -26.23 -21.30 27.46
N PRO A 116 -27.56 -21.18 27.31
CA PRO A 116 -28.44 -21.99 26.45
C PRO A 116 -28.33 -21.63 24.96
N ALA A 117 -28.45 -22.63 24.08
CA ALA A 117 -28.23 -22.45 22.63
C ALA A 117 -29.15 -21.43 21.91
N ASP A 118 -30.28 -21.06 22.51
CA ASP A 118 -31.20 -20.01 22.02
C ASP A 118 -30.90 -18.62 22.61
N ALA A 119 -29.80 -18.46 23.37
CA ALA A 119 -29.32 -17.16 23.82
C ALA A 119 -29.09 -16.23 22.63
N LEU A 120 -29.51 -14.97 22.77
CA LEU A 120 -29.29 -13.93 21.78
C LEU A 120 -27.87 -13.39 21.92
N VAL A 121 -27.18 -13.33 20.79
CA VAL A 121 -25.86 -12.75 20.63
C VAL A 121 -25.97 -11.53 19.75
N ARG A 122 -25.55 -10.38 20.27
CA ARG A 122 -25.50 -9.12 19.53
C ARG A 122 -24.05 -8.70 19.29
N VAL A 123 -23.70 -8.46 18.02
CA VAL A 123 -22.39 -7.96 17.58
C VAL A 123 -22.64 -6.75 16.69
N GLY A 124 -22.23 -5.56 17.15
CA GLY A 124 -22.64 -4.30 16.51
C GLY A 124 -24.16 -4.16 16.46
N GLU A 125 -24.71 -3.98 15.26
CA GLU A 125 -26.15 -3.87 14.98
C GLU A 125 -26.83 -5.22 14.70
N GLU A 126 -26.05 -6.29 14.51
CA GLU A 126 -26.59 -7.60 14.16
C GLU A 126 -26.88 -8.43 15.42
N THR A 127 -28.03 -9.10 15.44
CA THR A 127 -28.42 -10.01 16.52
C THR A 127 -28.83 -11.37 15.94
N ARG A 128 -28.32 -12.46 16.52
CA ARG A 128 -28.59 -13.86 16.13
C ARG A 128 -28.62 -14.77 17.36
N THR A 129 -29.23 -15.95 17.29
CA THR A 129 -29.11 -16.92 18.39
C THR A 129 -27.72 -17.57 18.39
N ALA A 130 -27.21 -18.02 19.55
CA ALA A 130 -25.94 -18.73 19.64
C ALA A 130 -25.89 -19.91 18.66
N ARG A 131 -26.96 -20.72 18.62
CA ARG A 131 -27.15 -21.80 17.63
C ARG A 131 -27.00 -21.32 16.19
N ASP A 132 -27.65 -20.23 15.80
CA ASP A 132 -27.60 -19.74 14.42
C ASP A 132 -26.17 -19.33 14.03
N THR A 133 -25.41 -18.76 14.96
CA THR A 133 -24.03 -18.33 14.67
C THR A 133 -23.09 -19.48 14.30
N GLN A 134 -23.40 -20.72 14.71
CA GLN A 134 -22.62 -21.90 14.35
C GLN A 134 -22.69 -22.21 12.85
N THR A 135 -23.82 -21.91 12.21
CA THR A 135 -24.02 -22.12 10.76
C THR A 135 -23.79 -20.85 9.96
N ARG A 136 -24.07 -19.69 10.57
CA ARG A 136 -23.89 -18.36 9.98
C ARG A 136 -23.12 -17.47 10.96
N PRO A 137 -21.78 -17.60 11.02
CA PRO A 137 -20.94 -16.73 11.83
C PRO A 137 -21.14 -15.25 11.48
N PHE A 138 -20.80 -14.36 12.40
CA PHE A 138 -20.68 -12.94 12.11
C PHE A 138 -19.44 -12.70 11.26
N ASP A 139 -19.56 -11.93 10.19
CA ASP A 139 -18.41 -11.42 9.45
C ASP A 139 -17.88 -10.19 10.19
N ILE A 140 -16.60 -10.23 10.55
CA ILE A 140 -15.92 -9.17 11.27
C ILE A 140 -15.05 -8.42 10.26
N PRO A 141 -15.53 -7.26 9.75
CA PRO A 141 -14.79 -6.51 8.77
C PRO A 141 -13.55 -5.90 9.40
N SER A 142 -12.50 -5.77 8.58
CA SER A 142 -11.30 -5.06 8.97
C SER A 142 -11.52 -3.56 8.87
N VAL A 143 -11.49 -2.89 10.02
CA VAL A 143 -11.43 -1.44 10.10
C VAL A 143 -9.98 -0.98 9.91
N ARG A 144 -9.73 0.00 9.02
CA ARG A 144 -8.39 0.60 8.86
C ARG A 144 -8.00 1.36 10.14
N GLY A 145 -7.28 0.74 11.05
CA GLY A 145 -6.87 1.48 12.24
C GLY A 145 -6.22 0.78 13.42
N PRO A 146 -6.35 -0.54 13.66
CA PRO A 146 -5.79 -1.07 14.88
C PRO A 146 -4.25 -1.05 14.81
N ALA A 147 -3.63 -0.59 15.89
CA ALA A 147 -2.17 -0.57 16.05
C ALA A 147 -1.58 -1.98 16.26
N VAL A 148 -2.44 -3.00 16.27
CA VAL A 148 -2.12 -4.41 16.47
C VAL A 148 -2.86 -5.27 15.45
N PHE A 149 -2.33 -6.46 15.16
CA PHE A 149 -2.95 -7.43 14.26
C PHE A 149 -4.08 -8.22 14.95
N GLN A 150 -5.11 -7.52 15.44
CA GLN A 150 -6.28 -8.12 16.09
C GLN A 150 -7.56 -7.31 15.81
N HIS A 151 -8.67 -8.01 15.63
CA HIS A 151 -10.00 -7.43 15.69
C HIS A 151 -10.53 -7.48 17.11
N ARG A 152 -10.79 -6.31 17.68
CA ARG A 152 -11.49 -6.19 18.96
C ARG A 152 -12.98 -6.14 18.69
N VAL A 153 -13.71 -7.16 19.12
CA VAL A 153 -15.16 -7.30 18.90
C VAL A 153 -15.88 -7.21 20.24
N GLU A 154 -16.69 -6.18 20.40
CA GLU A 154 -17.62 -6.09 21.53
C GLU A 154 -18.89 -6.86 21.19
N TYR A 155 -19.38 -7.65 22.14
CA TYR A 155 -20.60 -8.41 21.99
C TYR A 155 -21.42 -8.45 23.27
N GLU A 156 -22.70 -8.68 23.12
CA GLU A 156 -23.66 -8.82 24.22
C GLU A 156 -24.37 -10.17 24.11
N LEU A 157 -24.48 -10.86 25.24
CA LEU A 157 -25.24 -12.09 25.39
C LEU A 157 -26.46 -11.81 26.26
N SER A 158 -27.64 -12.20 25.80
CA SER A 158 -28.88 -12.01 26.56
C SER A 158 -29.87 -13.16 26.34
N ARG A 159 -30.67 -13.45 27.37
CA ARG A 159 -31.84 -14.33 27.31
C ARG A 159 -32.74 -14.05 28.51
N SER A 160 -34.05 -14.12 28.33
CA SER A 160 -35.00 -14.00 29.45
C SER A 160 -34.71 -15.02 30.55
N GLY A 161 -34.65 -14.57 31.81
CA GLY A 161 -34.32 -15.40 32.98
C GLY A 161 -32.81 -15.62 33.20
N TYR A 162 -31.96 -14.96 32.40
CA TYR A 162 -30.51 -14.98 32.52
C TYR A 162 -29.97 -13.56 32.56
N ARG A 163 -28.85 -13.38 33.26
CA ARG A 163 -28.14 -12.10 33.31
C ARG A 163 -27.61 -11.75 31.93
N THR A 164 -27.83 -10.50 31.53
CA THR A 164 -27.23 -9.96 30.32
C THR A 164 -25.76 -9.66 30.55
N GLU A 165 -24.92 -10.08 29.62
CA GLU A 165 -23.47 -9.92 29.72
C GLU A 165 -22.89 -9.20 28.52
N LYS A 166 -22.05 -8.19 28.77
CA LYS A 166 -21.27 -7.50 27.74
C LYS A 166 -19.81 -7.90 27.87
N ARG A 167 -19.22 -8.36 26.77
CA ARG A 167 -17.86 -8.91 26.75
C ARG A 167 -17.12 -8.46 25.48
N VAL A 168 -15.83 -8.76 25.44
CA VAL A 168 -14.94 -8.45 24.32
C VAL A 168 -14.22 -9.72 23.88
N ALA A 169 -14.19 -9.98 22.59
CA ALA A 169 -13.35 -11.00 21.96
C ALA A 169 -12.24 -10.33 21.16
N TYR A 170 -11.06 -10.96 21.14
CA TYR A 170 -9.93 -10.56 20.32
C TYR A 170 -9.70 -11.65 19.28
N ILE A 171 -9.88 -11.32 18.01
CA ILE A 171 -9.84 -12.29 16.92
C ILE A 171 -8.66 -11.96 16.02
N GLU A 172 -7.89 -12.98 15.65
CA GLU A 172 -6.82 -12.83 14.67
C GLU A 172 -7.41 -12.56 13.27
N PRO A 173 -6.84 -11.62 12.49
CA PRO A 173 -7.27 -11.33 11.14
C PRO A 173 -7.25 -12.55 10.22
N GLY A 174 -8.29 -12.72 9.41
CA GLY A 174 -8.39 -13.83 8.46
C GLY A 174 -8.73 -15.18 9.11
N LYS A 175 -8.94 -15.23 10.42
CA LYS A 175 -9.34 -16.44 11.14
C LYS A 175 -10.84 -16.47 11.43
N SER A 176 -11.33 -17.69 11.65
CA SER A 176 -12.63 -17.93 12.27
C SER A 176 -12.39 -18.35 13.72
N ASP A 177 -13.14 -17.78 14.65
CA ASP A 177 -13.03 -18.10 16.08
C ASP A 177 -14.41 -18.38 16.70
N ILE A 178 -14.41 -19.14 17.80
CA ILE A 178 -15.63 -19.57 18.50
C ILE A 178 -15.53 -19.17 19.98
N VAL A 179 -16.41 -18.26 20.40
CA VAL A 179 -16.55 -17.91 21.82
C VAL A 179 -17.40 -18.97 22.49
N ARG A 180 -16.90 -19.56 23.58
CA ARG A 180 -17.62 -20.57 24.36
C ARG A 180 -18.04 -20.02 25.72
N GLY A 181 -19.20 -20.45 26.22
CA GLY A 181 -19.63 -20.02 27.55
C GLY A 181 -20.98 -20.58 28.01
N VAL A 182 -21.37 -20.18 29.21
CA VAL A 182 -22.68 -20.48 29.78
C VAL A 182 -23.21 -19.20 30.41
N LEU A 183 -24.46 -18.83 30.12
CA LEU A 183 -25.13 -17.71 30.76
C LEU A 183 -25.51 -18.04 32.20
N VAL A 184 -25.37 -17.04 33.06
CA VAL A 184 -25.72 -17.16 34.48
C VAL A 184 -27.21 -16.80 34.67
N PRO A 185 -28.02 -17.66 35.31
CA PRO A 185 -29.40 -17.32 35.69
C PRO A 185 -29.46 -16.06 36.57
N GLU A 186 -30.59 -15.34 36.51
CA GLU A 186 -30.79 -14.13 37.33
C GLU A 186 -30.86 -14.42 38.84
#